data_AF-A0A8H5N885-F1
#
_entry.id   AF-A0A8H5N885-F1
#
_cell.length_a   1.000
_cell.length_b   1.000
_cell.length_c   1.000
_cell.angle_alpha   90.00
_cell.angle_beta   90.00
_cell.angle_gamma   90.00
#
_symmetry.space_group_name_H-M   'P 1'
#
loop_
_entity.id
_entity.type
_entity.pdbx_description
1 polymer ?
#
loop_
_entity_poly.entity_id
_entity_poly.type
_entity_poly.pdbx_seq_one_letter_code
_entity_poly.pdbx_strand_id
1 'polypeptide(L)'
;MSERKVLQKYYPPDFDPSALQRRRGPKNAGPRIQQVRIMCPFTMRCTRCGAFSNRGLKKNARKETPPDEKYLGIQIVKLSFRCSSCSSEIIIKTDPKNQDYVVVSGAVRNNEPWRNRAAEEESVEQRLDRLEREEAEAAGEEELDKMEELEAKNQDAQREMAAADALDEIRHRNARINRSEKDGVDFVDTIVRTEDEERKQQEKEDEEAAKAAFAAARAQVESSAKVAEPEESPIEPQAPAPTFRRAVKKKKDHAAALGLKKKSS
;
A
#
# COMPACT_ATOMS: atom_id res chain seq x y z
N MET A 1 -20.95 -34.64 -53.88
CA MET A 1 -20.57 -33.31 -53.36
C MET A 1 -19.48 -32.79 -54.26
N SER A 2 -19.69 -31.66 -54.94
CA SER A 2 -18.60 -31.02 -55.69
C SER A 2 -17.45 -30.65 -54.75
N GLU A 3 -16.24 -30.59 -55.27
CA GLU A 3 -15.06 -30.23 -54.50
C GLU A 3 -15.16 -28.82 -53.91
N ARG A 4 -14.54 -28.56 -52.74
CA ARG A 4 -14.51 -27.22 -52.12
C ARG A 4 -13.80 -26.19 -53.01
N LYS A 5 -12.82 -26.64 -53.80
CA LYS A 5 -12.03 -25.82 -54.73
C LYS A 5 -12.19 -26.39 -56.14
N VAL A 6 -13.34 -26.13 -56.75
CA VAL A 6 -13.60 -26.54 -58.13
C VAL A 6 -12.67 -25.78 -59.08
N LEU A 7 -11.80 -26.50 -59.80
CA LEU A 7 -10.86 -25.92 -60.77
C LEU A 7 -11.58 -25.36 -62.01
N GLN A 8 -12.57 -26.11 -62.51
CA GLN A 8 -13.33 -25.73 -63.70
C GLN A 8 -14.82 -25.84 -63.42
N LYS A 9 -15.54 -24.74 -63.63
CA LYS A 9 -17.00 -24.75 -63.66
C LYS A 9 -17.42 -24.84 -65.13
N TYR A 10 -18.37 -25.71 -65.43
CA TYR A 10 -18.95 -25.78 -66.76
C TYR A 10 -19.67 -24.46 -67.06
N TYR A 11 -19.28 -23.80 -68.15
CA TYR A 11 -20.01 -22.69 -68.74
C TYR A 11 -20.72 -23.23 -69.99
N PRO A 12 -22.01 -22.93 -70.21
CA PRO A 12 -22.71 -23.33 -71.42
C PRO A 12 -22.07 -22.66 -72.66
N PRO A 13 -22.15 -23.29 -73.85
CA PRO A 13 -21.48 -22.81 -75.06
C PRO A 13 -21.96 -21.42 -75.52
N ASP A 14 -23.20 -21.05 -75.20
CA ASP A 14 -23.80 -19.75 -75.53
C ASP A 14 -23.53 -18.66 -74.47
N PHE A 15 -22.63 -18.92 -73.51
CA PHE A 15 -22.36 -18.00 -72.40
C PHE A 15 -21.45 -16.83 -72.82
N ASP A 16 -22.05 -15.66 -73.03
CA ASP A 16 -21.32 -14.42 -73.28
C ASP A 16 -21.02 -13.63 -71.99
N PRO A 17 -19.75 -13.45 -71.60
CA PRO A 17 -19.40 -12.71 -70.38
C PRO A 17 -19.71 -11.21 -70.48
N SER A 18 -19.77 -10.65 -71.68
CA SER A 18 -20.05 -9.23 -71.95
C SER A 18 -21.53 -8.86 -71.77
N ALA A 19 -22.45 -9.82 -71.97
CA ALA A 19 -23.89 -9.60 -71.78
C ALA A 19 -24.28 -9.52 -70.28
N LEU A 20 -23.41 -10.01 -69.39
CA LEU A 20 -23.65 -10.05 -67.95
C LEU A 20 -23.32 -8.71 -67.29
N GLN A 21 -24.28 -7.78 -67.34
CA GLN A 21 -24.18 -6.56 -66.53
C GLN A 21 -24.32 -6.90 -65.05
N ARG A 22 -23.36 -6.45 -64.24
CA ARG A 22 -23.45 -6.53 -62.77
C ARG A 22 -24.60 -5.66 -62.30
N ARG A 23 -25.80 -6.26 -62.17
CA ARG A 23 -26.95 -5.64 -61.50
C ARG A 23 -26.67 -5.56 -60.00
N ARG A 24 -25.82 -4.59 -59.62
CA ARG A 24 -25.77 -4.13 -58.24
C ARG A 24 -27.04 -3.32 -58.05
N GLY A 25 -27.99 -3.87 -57.30
CA GLY A 25 -29.16 -3.11 -56.87
C GLY A 25 -28.74 -1.79 -56.23
N PRO A 26 -29.64 -0.79 -56.16
CA PRO A 26 -29.34 0.47 -55.50
C PRO A 26 -28.78 0.15 -54.11
N LYS A 27 -27.62 0.73 -53.78
CA LYS A 27 -27.05 0.58 -52.44
C LYS A 27 -28.12 1.10 -51.49
N ASN A 28 -28.59 0.25 -50.56
CA ASN A 28 -29.49 0.70 -49.50
C ASN A 28 -28.89 1.97 -48.91
N ALA A 29 -29.66 3.06 -48.88
CA ALA A 29 -29.20 4.39 -48.46
C ALA A 29 -28.79 4.46 -46.96
N GLY A 30 -28.87 3.33 -46.24
CA GLY A 30 -28.52 3.22 -44.83
C GLY A 30 -27.11 2.67 -44.57
N PRO A 31 -26.72 2.61 -43.28
CA PRO A 31 -25.47 2.00 -42.86
C PRO A 31 -25.41 0.54 -43.32
N ARG A 32 -24.23 0.11 -43.77
CA ARG A 32 -24.03 -1.28 -44.22
C ARG A 32 -24.10 -2.21 -43.01
N ILE A 33 -25.13 -3.05 -42.97
CA ILE A 33 -25.31 -4.08 -41.94
C ILE A 33 -24.78 -5.41 -42.48
N GLN A 34 -23.74 -5.94 -41.85
CA GLN A 34 -23.17 -7.26 -42.17
C GLN A 34 -23.27 -8.17 -40.94
N GLN A 35 -23.70 -9.41 -41.11
CA GLN A 35 -23.64 -10.40 -40.03
C GLN A 35 -22.22 -10.98 -39.95
N VAL A 36 -21.59 -10.88 -38.77
CA VAL A 36 -20.23 -11.35 -38.52
C VAL A 36 -20.21 -12.17 -37.23
N ARG A 37 -19.42 -13.25 -37.21
CA ARG A 37 -19.17 -14.01 -35.99
C ARG A 37 -17.93 -13.46 -35.30
N ILE A 38 -18.10 -12.86 -34.12
CA ILE A 38 -17.04 -12.22 -33.34
C ILE A 38 -16.82 -12.97 -32.02
N MET A 39 -15.73 -12.64 -31.34
CA MET A 39 -15.50 -13.00 -29.94
C MET A 39 -15.64 -11.76 -29.07
N CYS A 40 -16.20 -11.88 -27.87
CA CYS A 40 -16.25 -10.77 -26.91
C CYS A 40 -14.82 -10.30 -26.57
N PRO A 41 -14.48 -9.00 -26.71
CA PRO A 41 -13.12 -8.50 -26.53
C PRO A 41 -12.67 -8.47 -25.05
N PHE A 42 -13.61 -8.24 -24.12
CA PHE A 42 -13.39 -8.18 -22.69
C PHE A 42 -14.53 -8.85 -21.92
N THR A 43 -14.30 -9.09 -20.63
CA THR A 43 -15.32 -9.56 -19.70
C THR A 43 -16.27 -8.41 -19.37
N MET A 44 -17.57 -8.66 -19.48
CA MET A 44 -18.59 -7.64 -19.21
C MET A 44 -19.84 -8.26 -18.61
N ARG A 45 -20.55 -7.46 -17.80
CA ARG A 45 -21.81 -7.82 -17.16
C ARG A 45 -22.97 -7.17 -17.91
N CYS A 46 -23.98 -7.95 -18.26
CA CYS A 46 -25.20 -7.40 -18.86
C CYS A 46 -25.97 -6.58 -17.82
N THR A 47 -26.41 -5.38 -18.19
CA THR A 47 -27.16 -4.49 -17.27
C THR A 47 -28.54 -5.02 -16.94
N ARG A 48 -29.17 -5.79 -17.83
CA ARG A 48 -30.55 -6.27 -17.67
C ARG A 48 -30.69 -7.51 -16.79
N CYS A 49 -29.82 -8.52 -16.95
CA CYS A 49 -29.91 -9.78 -16.21
C CYS A 49 -28.71 -10.09 -15.33
N GLY A 50 -27.68 -9.24 -15.33
CA GLY A 50 -26.46 -9.48 -14.57
C GLY A 50 -25.60 -10.65 -15.07
N ALA A 51 -25.97 -11.33 -16.15
CA ALA A 51 -25.17 -12.40 -16.72
C ALA A 51 -23.84 -11.87 -17.25
N PHE A 52 -22.76 -12.58 -16.94
CA PHE A 52 -21.42 -12.26 -17.40
C PHE A 52 -21.17 -12.85 -18.78
N SER A 53 -20.62 -12.04 -19.68
CA SER A 53 -20.04 -12.49 -20.93
C SER A 53 -18.52 -12.47 -20.78
N ASN A 54 -17.92 -13.65 -20.80
CA ASN A 54 -16.47 -13.77 -20.67
C ASN A 54 -15.75 -13.36 -21.96
N ARG A 55 -14.50 -12.93 -21.81
CA ARG A 55 -13.59 -12.68 -22.94
C ARG A 55 -13.47 -13.96 -23.79
N GLY A 56 -13.52 -13.81 -25.12
CA GLY A 56 -13.43 -14.94 -26.05
C GLY A 56 -14.76 -15.63 -26.35
N LEU A 57 -15.87 -15.25 -25.70
CA LEU A 57 -17.18 -15.85 -25.98
C LEU A 57 -17.63 -15.54 -27.42
N LYS A 58 -17.88 -16.58 -28.22
CA LYS A 58 -18.31 -16.42 -29.62
C LYS A 58 -19.75 -15.94 -29.71
N LYS A 59 -20.00 -14.86 -30.46
CA LYS A 59 -21.32 -14.26 -30.69
C LYS A 59 -21.54 -13.99 -32.18
N ASN A 60 -22.78 -14.16 -32.61
CA ASN A 60 -23.23 -13.65 -33.90
C ASN A 60 -23.60 -12.18 -33.70
N ALA A 61 -22.86 -11.28 -34.34
CA ALA A 61 -23.03 -9.84 -34.22
C ALA A 61 -23.48 -9.23 -35.55
N ARG A 62 -24.21 -8.12 -35.45
CA ARG A 62 -24.50 -7.22 -36.56
C ARG A 62 -23.42 -6.14 -36.55
N LYS A 63 -22.65 -6.11 -37.63
CA LYS A 63 -21.65 -5.08 -37.90
C LYS A 63 -22.31 -3.95 -38.66
N GLU A 64 -22.42 -2.81 -38.01
CA GLU A 64 -22.84 -1.54 -38.59
C GLU A 64 -21.59 -0.67 -38.79
N THR A 65 -21.43 -0.12 -39.99
CA THR A 65 -20.37 0.84 -40.30
C THR A 65 -21.01 2.18 -40.67
N PRO A 66 -21.28 3.05 -39.68
CA PRO A 66 -21.81 4.38 -39.92
C PRO A 66 -20.79 5.21 -40.74
N PRO A 67 -21.22 5.90 -41.81
CA PRO A 67 -20.32 6.74 -42.61
C PRO A 67 -19.87 8.00 -41.86
N ASP A 68 -20.64 8.43 -40.87
CA ASP A 68 -20.45 9.69 -40.13
C ASP A 68 -19.41 9.58 -39.01
N GLU A 69 -19.19 8.37 -38.47
CA GLU A 69 -18.24 8.13 -37.37
C GLU A 69 -16.90 7.61 -37.91
N LYS A 70 -15.93 8.52 -38.06
CA LYS A 70 -14.55 8.18 -38.45
C LYS A 70 -13.55 8.86 -37.52
N TYR A 71 -12.46 8.15 -37.22
CA TYR A 71 -11.32 8.68 -36.48
C TYR A 71 -10.11 8.75 -37.40
N LEU A 72 -9.63 9.96 -37.72
CA LEU A 72 -8.47 10.18 -38.59
C LEU A 72 -8.54 9.40 -39.93
N GLY A 73 -9.76 9.25 -40.48
CA GLY A 73 -10.01 8.48 -41.72
C GLY A 73 -10.33 6.99 -41.53
N ILE A 74 -10.11 6.44 -40.34
CA ILE A 74 -10.46 5.06 -39.98
C ILE A 74 -11.95 5.00 -39.60
N GLN A 75 -12.70 4.07 -40.19
CA GLN A 75 -14.13 3.90 -39.91
C GLN A 75 -14.35 3.25 -38.54
N ILE A 76 -15.19 3.87 -37.71
CA ILE A 76 -15.62 3.28 -36.45
C ILE A 76 -16.71 2.25 -36.76
N VAL A 77 -16.53 1.05 -36.22
CA VAL A 77 -17.46 -0.06 -36.39
C VAL A 77 -18.27 -0.22 -35.13
N LYS A 78 -19.59 -0.27 -35.30
CA LYS A 78 -20.54 -0.59 -34.23
C LYS A 78 -20.94 -2.06 -34.36
N LEU A 79 -20.74 -2.83 -33.30
CA LEU A 79 -21.07 -4.24 -33.20
C LEU A 79 -22.23 -4.40 -32.23
N SER A 80 -23.37 -4.90 -32.71
CA SER A 80 -24.49 -5.24 -31.84
C SER A 80 -24.71 -6.76 -31.79
N PHE A 81 -24.90 -7.29 -30.58
CA PHE A 81 -25.19 -8.70 -30.37
C PHE A 81 -26.11 -8.89 -29.17
N ARG A 82 -26.74 -10.07 -29.09
CA ARG A 82 -27.69 -10.37 -28.02
C ARG A 82 -27.03 -11.09 -26.85
N CYS A 83 -27.45 -10.73 -25.64
CA CYS A 83 -27.14 -11.51 -24.43
C CYS A 83 -27.74 -12.92 -24.56
N SER A 84 -27.03 -13.96 -24.09
CA SER A 84 -27.51 -15.35 -24.13
C SER A 84 -28.67 -15.63 -23.17
N SER A 85 -28.78 -14.86 -22.08
CA SER A 85 -29.80 -15.10 -21.05
C SER A 85 -31.07 -14.27 -21.30
N CYS A 86 -30.97 -12.94 -21.40
CA CYS A 86 -32.15 -12.07 -21.51
C CYS A 86 -32.42 -11.53 -22.92
N SER A 87 -31.64 -11.94 -23.92
CA SER A 87 -31.75 -11.50 -25.32
C SER A 87 -31.66 -9.99 -25.57
N SER A 88 -31.27 -9.20 -24.55
CA SER A 88 -31.02 -7.77 -24.69
C SER A 88 -29.89 -7.49 -25.69
N GLU A 89 -30.01 -6.40 -26.42
CA GLU A 89 -28.97 -5.95 -27.34
C GLU A 89 -27.87 -5.23 -26.57
N ILE A 90 -26.63 -5.69 -26.79
CA ILE A 90 -25.41 -5.08 -26.28
C ILE A 90 -24.70 -4.47 -27.48
N ILE A 91 -24.32 -3.20 -27.35
CA ILE A 91 -23.69 -2.43 -28.42
C ILE A 91 -22.28 -2.05 -27.99
N ILE A 92 -21.32 -2.39 -28.83
CA ILE A 92 -19.90 -2.09 -28.64
C ILE A 92 -19.40 -1.31 -29.87
N LYS A 93 -18.58 -0.28 -29.66
CA LYS A 93 -17.87 0.46 -30.70
C LYS A 93 -16.37 0.17 -30.65
N THR A 94 -15.71 0.26 -31.80
CA THR A 94 -14.25 0.20 -31.92
C THR A 94 -13.63 1.58 -31.62
N ASP A 95 -12.61 1.62 -30.78
CA ASP A 95 -11.89 2.83 -30.41
C ASP A 95 -10.44 2.79 -30.93
N PRO A 96 -10.18 3.30 -32.15
CA PRO A 96 -8.86 3.24 -32.76
C PRO A 96 -7.78 4.03 -32.01
N LYS A 97 -8.16 5.03 -31.19
CA LYS A 97 -7.22 5.80 -30.36
C LYS A 97 -6.51 4.93 -29.30
N ASN A 98 -7.26 4.04 -28.65
CA ASN A 98 -6.78 3.23 -27.53
C ASN A 98 -6.59 1.75 -27.91
N GLN A 99 -6.76 1.39 -29.19
CA GLN A 99 -6.75 0.02 -29.69
C GLN A 99 -7.72 -0.92 -28.93
N ASP A 100 -8.80 -0.37 -28.40
CA ASP A 100 -9.76 -1.09 -27.55
C ASP A 100 -11.18 -0.95 -28.12
N TYR A 101 -12.13 -1.52 -27.40
CA TYR A 101 -13.55 -1.39 -27.66
C TYR A 101 -14.23 -0.68 -26.48
N VAL A 102 -15.25 0.13 -26.78
CA VAL A 102 -16.07 0.80 -25.77
C VAL A 102 -17.50 0.32 -25.85
N VAL A 103 -18.08 0.05 -24.68
CA VAL A 103 -19.50 -0.30 -24.56
C VAL A 103 -20.32 0.97 -24.67
N VAL A 104 -21.24 0.99 -25.63
CA VAL A 104 -22.20 2.10 -25.78
C VAL A 104 -23.44 1.85 -24.94
N SER A 105 -23.97 0.62 -24.99
CA SER A 105 -25.19 0.27 -24.27
C SER A 105 -25.32 -1.23 -23.99
N GLY A 106 -26.12 -1.57 -22.98
CA GLY A 106 -26.57 -2.94 -22.69
C GLY A 106 -25.63 -3.79 -21.83
N ALA A 107 -24.42 -3.30 -21.56
CA ALA A 107 -23.47 -3.95 -20.66
C ALA A 107 -22.58 -2.94 -19.94
N VAL A 108 -21.97 -3.39 -18.85
CA VAL A 108 -20.90 -2.68 -18.14
C VAL A 108 -19.67 -3.58 -18.19
N ARG A 109 -18.52 -3.00 -18.52
CA ARG A 109 -17.24 -3.73 -18.53
C ARG A 109 -16.84 -4.03 -17.08
N ASN A 110 -16.28 -5.22 -16.84
CA ASN A 110 -15.70 -5.49 -15.52
C ASN A 110 -14.41 -4.66 -15.35
N ASN A 111 -14.20 -4.08 -14.17
CA ASN A 111 -12.95 -3.38 -13.87
C ASN A 111 -11.82 -4.39 -13.72
N GLU A 112 -10.79 -4.23 -14.55
CA GLU A 112 -9.53 -4.95 -14.44
C GLU A 112 -8.53 -4.02 -13.72
N PRO A 113 -7.94 -4.42 -12.58
CA PRO A 113 -7.08 -3.55 -11.78
C PRO A 113 -5.92 -2.92 -12.57
N TRP A 114 -5.35 -3.64 -13.54
CA TRP A 114 -4.27 -3.11 -14.39
C TRP A 114 -4.72 -2.06 -15.41
N ARG A 115 -6.00 -2.05 -15.82
CA ARG A 115 -6.56 -1.06 -16.76
C ARG A 115 -6.89 0.24 -16.07
N ASN A 116 -7.33 0.14 -14.81
CA ASN A 116 -7.52 1.29 -13.96
C ASN A 116 -6.22 1.77 -13.35
N ARG A 117 -5.08 1.09 -13.47
CA ARG A 117 -3.85 1.57 -12.85
C ARG A 117 -3.52 3.02 -13.20
N ALA A 118 -3.80 3.47 -14.43
CA ALA A 118 -3.62 4.88 -14.82
C ALA A 118 -4.70 5.85 -14.27
N ALA A 119 -5.86 5.36 -13.83
CA ALA A 119 -6.97 6.15 -13.27
C ALA A 119 -7.15 5.97 -11.75
N GLU A 120 -6.59 4.91 -11.17
CA GLU A 120 -6.45 4.61 -9.75
C GLU A 120 -5.10 5.12 -9.24
N GLU A 121 -4.07 5.24 -10.11
CA GLU A 121 -2.95 6.12 -9.83
C GLU A 121 -3.50 7.52 -9.62
N GLU A 122 -4.41 8.06 -10.45
CA GLU A 122 -5.20 9.27 -10.12
C GLU A 122 -6.15 9.07 -8.91
N SER A 123 -5.59 8.83 -7.72
CA SER A 123 -6.27 8.95 -6.44
C SER A 123 -6.79 10.39 -6.28
N VAL A 124 -7.71 10.62 -5.35
CA VAL A 124 -8.13 11.98 -5.00
C VAL A 124 -6.91 12.85 -4.66
N GLU A 125 -5.87 12.22 -4.09
CA GLU A 125 -4.56 12.82 -3.82
C GLU A 125 -3.82 13.17 -5.12
N GLN A 126 -3.73 12.29 -6.12
CA GLN A 126 -3.11 12.63 -7.41
C GLN A 126 -3.89 13.69 -8.23
N ARG A 127 -5.21 13.78 -8.04
CA ARG A 127 -6.02 14.88 -8.60
C ARG A 127 -5.80 16.21 -7.87
N LEU A 128 -5.58 16.15 -6.56
CA LEU A 128 -5.17 17.30 -5.74
C LEU A 128 -3.74 17.72 -6.07
N ASP A 129 -2.78 16.78 -6.15
CA ASP A 129 -1.40 16.98 -6.58
C ASP A 129 -1.31 17.64 -7.96
N ARG A 130 -2.23 17.30 -8.89
CA ARG A 130 -2.30 17.95 -10.21
C ARG A 130 -2.73 19.41 -10.11
N LEU A 131 -3.71 19.70 -9.26
CA LEU A 131 -4.19 21.07 -9.01
C LEU A 131 -3.14 21.89 -8.24
N GLU A 132 -2.48 21.26 -7.27
CA GLU A 132 -1.42 21.85 -6.45
C GLU A 132 -0.15 22.07 -7.29
N ARG A 133 0.18 21.17 -8.24
CA ARG A 133 1.18 21.44 -9.30
C ARG A 133 0.77 22.60 -10.19
N GLU A 134 -0.45 22.65 -10.73
CA GLU A 134 -0.90 23.77 -11.56
C GLU A 134 -0.85 25.12 -10.79
N GLU A 135 -1.05 25.12 -9.47
CA GLU A 135 -0.89 26.28 -8.58
C GLU A 135 0.60 26.60 -8.29
N ALA A 136 1.44 25.60 -8.02
CA ALA A 136 2.88 25.75 -7.79
C ALA A 136 3.65 26.16 -9.05
N GLU A 137 3.22 25.69 -10.23
CA GLU A 137 3.71 26.03 -11.57
C GLU A 137 3.31 27.47 -11.93
N ALA A 138 2.13 27.93 -11.48
CA ALA A 138 1.73 29.33 -11.54
C ALA A 138 2.47 30.23 -10.52
N ALA A 139 2.93 29.68 -9.40
CA ALA A 139 3.68 30.38 -8.35
C ALA A 139 5.22 30.34 -8.53
N GLY A 140 5.75 29.47 -9.40
CA GLY A 140 7.18 29.29 -9.63
C GLY A 140 7.90 28.43 -8.57
N GLU A 141 7.15 27.67 -7.77
CA GLU A 141 7.65 26.86 -6.64
C GLU A 141 8.09 25.44 -7.06
N GLU A 142 7.82 25.02 -8.30
CA GLU A 142 8.10 23.64 -8.74
C GLU A 142 9.56 23.20 -8.64
N GLU A 143 10.50 24.13 -8.74
CA GLU A 143 11.93 23.81 -8.62
C GLU A 143 12.30 23.50 -7.16
N LEU A 144 11.61 24.10 -6.19
CA LEU A 144 11.82 23.85 -4.77
C LEU A 144 11.22 22.51 -4.35
N ASP A 145 10.01 22.19 -4.83
CA ASP A 145 9.35 20.91 -4.53
C ASP A 145 10.09 19.72 -5.15
N LYS A 146 10.63 19.86 -6.37
CA LYS A 146 11.44 18.79 -6.99
C LYS A 146 12.74 18.56 -6.22
N MET A 147 13.33 19.59 -5.64
CA MET A 147 14.52 19.46 -4.78
C MET A 147 14.17 18.83 -3.43
N GLU A 148 13.04 19.22 -2.83
CA GLU A 148 12.54 18.62 -1.58
C GLU A 148 12.14 17.14 -1.76
N GLU A 149 11.52 16.78 -2.89
CA GLU A 149 11.25 15.38 -3.25
C GLU A 149 12.54 14.57 -3.39
N LEU A 150 13.60 15.16 -3.97
CA LEU A 150 14.90 14.50 -4.10
C LEU A 150 15.57 14.33 -2.73
N GLU A 151 15.48 15.34 -1.87
CA GLU A 151 15.96 15.25 -0.48
C GLU A 151 15.20 14.19 0.32
N ALA A 152 13.88 14.11 0.18
CA ALA A 152 13.06 13.08 0.82
C ALA A 152 13.43 11.67 0.33
N LYS A 153 13.56 11.48 -1.00
CA LYS A 153 14.02 10.19 -1.58
C LYS A 153 15.42 9.81 -1.10
N ASN A 154 16.32 10.78 -0.95
CA ASN A 154 17.65 10.56 -0.40
C ASN A 154 17.61 10.19 1.10
N GLN A 155 16.77 10.84 1.88
CA GLN A 155 16.57 10.51 3.29
C GLN A 155 15.96 9.12 3.48
N ASP A 156 15.00 8.74 2.64
CA ASP A 156 14.40 7.41 2.66
C ASP A 156 15.41 6.33 2.24
N ALA A 157 16.23 6.58 1.21
CA ALA A 157 17.33 5.69 0.85
C ALA A 157 18.37 5.55 1.98
N GLN A 158 18.67 6.63 2.70
CA GLN A 158 19.54 6.59 3.88
C GLN A 158 18.93 5.79 5.03
N ARG A 159 17.62 5.92 5.27
CA ARG A 159 16.90 5.12 6.27
C ARG A 159 16.88 3.64 5.91
N GLU A 160 16.68 3.31 4.63
CA GLU A 160 16.73 1.93 4.14
C GLU A 160 18.13 1.32 4.30
N MET A 161 19.19 2.10 4.00
CA MET A 161 20.59 1.67 4.21
C MET A 161 20.87 1.42 5.70
N ALA A 162 20.50 2.37 6.57
CA ALA A 162 20.69 2.21 8.02
C ALA A 162 19.89 1.02 8.58
N ALA A 163 18.68 0.76 8.06
CA ALA A 163 17.89 -0.40 8.43
C ALA A 163 18.53 -1.71 7.98
N ALA A 164 19.12 -1.75 6.77
CA ALA A 164 19.85 -2.91 6.26
C ALA A 164 21.10 -3.20 7.10
N ASP A 165 21.89 -2.17 7.43
CA ASP A 165 23.09 -2.30 8.26
C ASP A 165 22.73 -2.80 9.67
N ALA A 166 21.67 -2.26 10.29
CA ALA A 166 21.20 -2.72 11.59
C ALA A 166 20.74 -4.19 11.57
N LEU A 167 20.10 -4.64 10.48
CA LEU A 167 19.72 -6.04 10.32
C LEU A 167 20.94 -6.95 10.15
N ASP A 168 21.96 -6.50 9.43
CA ASP A 168 23.19 -7.26 9.26
C ASP A 168 24.02 -7.31 10.55
N GLU A 169 24.05 -6.25 11.36
CA GLU A 169 24.61 -6.29 12.71
C GLU A 169 23.90 -7.31 13.61
N ILE A 170 22.57 -7.36 13.59
CA ILE A 170 21.79 -8.34 14.34
C ILE A 170 22.10 -9.76 13.85
N ARG A 171 22.19 -9.98 12.54
CA ARG A 171 22.57 -11.28 11.96
C ARG A 171 23.98 -11.68 12.37
N HIS A 172 24.95 -10.76 12.35
CA HIS A 172 26.31 -11.03 12.79
C HIS A 172 26.40 -11.35 14.28
N ARG A 173 25.64 -10.62 15.13
CA ARG A 173 25.53 -10.88 16.57
C ARG A 173 24.91 -12.26 16.83
N ASN A 174 23.79 -12.57 16.19
CA ASN A 174 23.12 -13.86 16.34
C ASN A 174 23.98 -15.02 15.81
N ALA A 175 24.69 -14.84 14.69
CA ALA A 175 25.62 -15.83 14.17
C ALA A 175 26.81 -16.08 15.13
N ARG A 176 27.27 -15.04 15.84
CA ARG A 176 28.31 -15.19 16.88
C ARG A 176 27.78 -15.96 18.08
N ILE A 177 26.58 -15.62 18.58
CA ILE A 177 25.93 -16.31 19.71
C ILE A 177 25.70 -17.79 19.38
N ASN A 178 25.16 -18.10 18.20
CA ASN A 178 24.93 -19.49 17.77
C ASN A 178 26.23 -20.30 17.62
N ARG A 179 27.37 -19.65 17.29
CA ARG A 179 28.68 -20.33 17.27
C ARG A 179 29.20 -20.58 18.68
N SER A 180 29.10 -19.60 19.59
CA SER A 180 29.55 -19.77 20.98
C SER A 180 28.73 -20.81 21.75
N GLU A 181 27.41 -20.88 21.52
CA GLU A 181 26.54 -21.94 22.07
C GLU A 181 26.97 -23.32 21.54
N LYS A 182 27.33 -23.42 20.25
CA LYS A 182 27.80 -24.68 19.64
C LYS A 182 29.16 -25.13 20.18
N ASP A 183 30.04 -24.17 20.50
CA ASP A 183 31.35 -24.42 21.09
C ASP A 183 31.27 -24.62 22.63
N GLY A 184 30.07 -24.54 23.22
CA GLY A 184 29.82 -24.81 24.65
C GLY A 184 30.36 -23.74 25.61
N VAL A 185 30.69 -22.56 25.09
CA VAL A 185 31.17 -21.42 25.88
C VAL A 185 30.09 -20.34 25.84
N ASP A 186 29.10 -20.48 26.71
CA ASP A 186 28.05 -19.47 26.87
C ASP A 186 28.64 -18.21 27.52
N PHE A 187 29.20 -17.32 26.71
CA PHE A 187 29.74 -16.02 27.15
C PHE A 187 28.70 -15.17 27.90
N VAL A 188 27.41 -15.41 27.67
CA VAL A 188 26.32 -14.77 28.40
C VAL A 188 26.26 -15.26 29.85
N ASP A 189 26.49 -16.55 30.10
CA ASP A 189 26.44 -17.13 31.45
C ASP A 189 27.69 -16.74 32.27
N THR A 190 28.85 -16.53 31.63
CA THR A 190 30.05 -16.05 32.35
C THR A 190 29.97 -14.58 32.76
N ILE A 191 29.45 -13.70 31.90
CA ILE A 191 29.32 -12.26 32.21
C ILE A 191 28.23 -12.02 33.27
N VAL A 192 27.08 -12.70 33.15
CA VAL A 192 25.98 -12.58 34.12
C VAL A 192 26.41 -13.10 35.50
N ARG A 193 27.19 -14.19 35.56
CA ARG A 193 27.72 -14.72 36.83
C ARG A 193 28.71 -13.77 37.49
N THR A 194 29.60 -13.11 36.74
CA THR A 194 30.54 -12.14 37.31
C THR A 194 29.84 -10.89 37.84
N GLU A 195 28.84 -10.37 37.12
CA GLU A 195 28.08 -9.20 37.58
C GLU A 195 27.23 -9.51 38.82
N ASP A 196 26.63 -10.71 38.88
CA ASP A 196 25.88 -11.17 40.05
C ASP A 196 26.78 -11.44 41.27
N GLU A 197 28.05 -11.82 41.07
CA GLU A 197 29.03 -11.97 42.14
C GLU A 197 29.51 -10.62 42.68
N GLU A 198 29.78 -9.65 41.80
CA GLU A 198 30.18 -8.28 42.18
C GLU A 198 29.05 -7.55 42.93
N ARG A 199 27.79 -7.70 42.48
CA ARG A 199 26.63 -7.13 43.19
C ARG A 199 26.47 -7.71 44.60
N LYS A 200 26.67 -9.03 44.76
CA LYS A 200 26.63 -9.68 46.07
C LYS A 200 27.78 -9.25 46.99
N GLN A 201 28.93 -8.86 46.44
CA GLN A 201 30.04 -8.33 47.23
C GLN A 201 29.73 -6.91 47.72
N GLN A 202 29.20 -6.05 46.84
CA GLN A 202 28.77 -4.70 47.22
C GLN A 202 27.66 -4.73 48.29
N GLU A 203 26.67 -5.62 48.16
CA GLU A 203 25.61 -5.76 49.17
C GLU A 203 26.17 -6.21 50.54
N LYS A 204 27.22 -7.04 50.58
CA LYS A 204 27.88 -7.44 51.83
C LYS A 204 28.68 -6.31 52.46
N GLU A 205 29.41 -5.54 51.65
CA GLU A 205 30.16 -4.37 52.11
C GLU A 205 29.21 -3.29 52.67
N ASP A 206 28.07 -3.07 52.01
CA ASP A 206 27.03 -2.17 52.48
C ASP A 206 26.37 -2.66 53.79
N GLU A 207 26.13 -3.97 53.92
CA GLU A 207 25.60 -4.57 55.16
C GLU A 207 26.59 -4.46 56.33
N GLU A 208 27.89 -4.65 56.08
CA GLU A 208 28.94 -4.51 57.09
C GLU A 208 29.15 -3.05 57.50
N ALA A 209 29.14 -2.13 56.54
CA ALA A 209 29.16 -0.69 56.80
C ALA A 209 27.93 -0.24 57.60
N ALA A 210 26.74 -0.77 57.27
CA ALA A 210 25.52 -0.51 58.03
C ALA A 210 25.64 -1.04 59.47
N LYS A 211 26.12 -2.29 59.67
CA LYS A 211 26.34 -2.85 61.02
C LYS A 211 27.35 -2.04 61.83
N ALA A 212 28.44 -1.57 61.21
CA ALA A 212 29.42 -0.71 61.86
C ALA A 212 28.83 0.66 62.25
N ALA A 213 28.03 1.28 61.37
CA ALA A 213 27.34 2.53 61.66
C ALA A 213 26.30 2.36 62.79
N PHE A 214 25.54 1.26 62.81
CA PHE A 214 24.59 0.96 63.89
C PHE A 214 25.30 0.63 65.21
N ALA A 215 26.46 -0.03 65.19
CA ALA A 215 27.27 -0.29 66.38
C ALA A 215 27.88 1.01 66.94
N ALA A 216 28.39 1.89 66.08
CA ALA A 216 28.89 3.21 66.46
C ALA A 216 27.77 4.10 67.04
N ALA A 217 26.58 4.09 66.43
CA ALA A 217 25.41 4.78 66.96
C ALA A 217 24.98 4.21 68.33
N ARG A 218 25.02 2.89 68.51
CA ARG A 218 24.72 2.24 69.80
C ARG A 218 25.75 2.57 70.89
N ALA A 219 27.04 2.63 70.55
CA ALA A 219 28.10 3.04 71.46
C ALA A 219 27.99 4.53 71.85
N GLN A 220 27.58 5.40 70.92
CA GLN A 220 27.28 6.81 71.22
C GLN A 220 26.09 6.94 72.17
N VAL A 221 25.01 6.16 71.97
CA VAL A 221 23.86 6.13 72.88
C VAL A 221 24.24 5.61 74.27
N GLU A 222 25.10 4.60 74.37
CA GLU A 222 25.60 4.08 75.65
C GLU A 222 26.55 5.07 76.36
N SER A 223 27.33 5.86 75.62
CA SER A 223 28.16 6.94 76.19
C SER A 223 27.33 8.12 76.70
N SER A 224 26.17 8.41 76.06
CA SER A 224 25.22 9.42 76.54
C SER A 224 24.36 8.97 77.73
N ALA A 225 24.38 7.68 78.08
CA ALA A 225 23.62 7.14 79.21
C ALA A 225 24.41 7.12 80.55
N LYS A 226 25.66 7.58 80.59
CA LYS A 226 26.52 7.56 81.79
C LYS A 226 26.93 8.94 82.34
N VAL A 227 26.31 10.02 81.89
CA VAL A 227 26.40 11.33 82.55
C VAL A 227 25.00 11.92 82.67
N ALA A 228 24.48 11.96 83.89
CA ALA A 228 23.29 12.72 84.23
C ALA A 228 23.51 13.41 85.58
N GLU A 229 23.77 14.71 85.53
CA GLU A 229 23.12 15.70 86.41
C GLU A 229 22.99 17.04 85.67
N PRO A 230 21.98 17.87 86.00
CA PRO A 230 21.42 18.88 85.11
C PRO A 230 21.87 20.31 85.48
N GLU A 231 22.15 21.15 84.48
CA GLU A 231 22.17 22.60 84.64
C GLU A 231 21.22 23.25 83.62
N GLU A 232 20.27 24.04 84.13
CA GLU A 232 19.34 24.87 83.38
C GLU A 232 19.96 26.25 83.09
N SER A 233 19.99 26.67 81.83
CA SER A 233 19.91 28.08 81.37
C SER A 233 19.70 28.12 79.83
N PRO A 234 19.33 29.26 79.19
CA PRO A 234 18.00 29.47 78.63
C PRO A 234 17.89 29.30 77.10
N ILE A 235 16.64 29.14 76.67
CA ILE A 235 16.13 28.91 75.31
C ILE A 235 16.42 30.09 74.37
N GLU A 236 17.13 29.81 73.27
CA GLU A 236 17.06 30.58 72.02
C GLU A 236 16.48 29.68 70.89
N PRO A 237 15.71 30.26 69.94
CA PRO A 237 14.79 29.48 69.10
C PRO A 237 15.51 28.61 68.07
N GLN A 238 15.18 27.32 68.12
CA GLN A 238 15.60 26.28 67.18
C GLN A 238 15.13 26.61 65.75
N ALA A 239 16.04 26.52 64.79
CA ALA A 239 15.68 26.43 63.38
C ALA A 239 14.78 25.20 63.16
N PRO A 240 13.69 25.30 62.38
CA PRO A 240 12.75 24.20 62.25
C PRO A 240 13.40 22.99 61.57
N ALA A 241 13.12 21.80 62.09
CA ALA A 241 13.58 20.52 61.54
C ALA A 241 13.25 20.40 60.03
N PRO A 242 14.17 19.87 59.20
CA PRO A 242 13.88 19.67 57.79
C PRO A 242 12.78 18.62 57.64
N THR A 243 11.58 19.07 57.28
CA THR A 243 10.48 18.17 56.93
C THR A 243 10.80 17.53 55.59
N PHE A 244 11.23 16.27 55.57
CA PHE A 244 11.25 15.48 54.35
C PHE A 244 9.81 15.18 53.93
N ARG A 245 9.21 16.11 53.19
CA ARG A 245 8.03 15.79 52.38
C ARG A 245 8.53 14.86 51.28
N ARG A 246 8.07 13.61 51.31
CA ARG A 246 8.29 12.65 50.22
C ARG A 246 7.66 13.24 48.95
N ALA A 247 8.48 13.84 48.10
CA ALA A 247 8.04 14.31 46.80
C ALA A 247 7.61 13.08 46.00
N VAL A 248 6.30 12.91 45.82
CA VAL A 248 5.77 11.91 44.90
C VAL A 248 6.29 12.30 43.52
N LYS A 249 7.26 11.55 42.98
CA LYS A 249 7.70 11.70 41.60
C LYS A 249 6.45 11.53 40.72
N LYS A 250 6.07 12.58 39.99
CA LYS A 250 5.03 12.48 38.97
C LYS A 250 5.47 11.37 38.00
N LYS A 251 4.63 10.33 37.86
CA LYS A 251 4.84 9.32 36.82
C LYS A 251 4.81 10.06 35.48
N LYS A 252 5.81 9.81 34.64
CA LYS A 252 5.87 10.38 33.29
C LYS A 252 4.80 9.64 32.47
N ASP A 253 3.77 10.36 32.04
CA ASP A 253 2.69 9.79 31.23
C ASP A 253 3.20 9.49 29.81
N HIS A 254 3.64 8.25 29.59
CA HIS A 254 4.10 7.78 28.28
C HIS A 254 2.99 7.75 27.21
N ALA A 255 1.72 7.86 27.62
CA ALA A 255 0.59 7.93 26.69
C ALA A 255 0.53 9.27 25.92
N ALA A 256 0.96 10.38 26.54
CA ALA A 256 1.02 11.69 25.89
C ALA A 256 2.23 11.81 24.96
N ALA A 257 3.35 11.16 25.29
CA ALA A 257 4.55 11.12 24.46
C ALA A 257 4.38 10.27 23.17
N LEU A 258 3.41 9.35 23.16
CA LEU A 258 3.09 8.49 22.01
C LEU A 258 1.86 8.97 21.20
N GLY A 259 1.35 10.18 21.45
CA GLY A 259 0.28 10.79 20.63
C GLY A 259 -1.08 10.08 20.65
N LEU A 260 -1.30 9.12 21.56
CA LEU A 260 -2.54 8.33 21.62
C LEU A 260 -3.60 9.04 22.48
N LYS A 261 -4.52 9.74 21.81
CA LYS A 261 -5.68 10.39 22.45
C LYS A 261 -6.72 9.34 22.85
N LYS A 262 -6.82 9.01 24.14
CA LYS A 262 -7.92 8.20 24.67
C LYS A 262 -9.23 8.99 24.56
N LYS A 263 -10.22 8.46 23.84
CA LYS A 263 -11.59 8.97 23.83
C LYS A 263 -12.23 8.68 25.20
N SER A 264 -12.81 9.69 25.83
CA SER A 264 -13.59 9.53 27.06
C SER A 264 -14.88 8.77 26.75
N SER A 265 -15.17 7.75 27.56
CA SER A 265 -16.51 7.15 27.70
C SER A 265 -17.48 8.15 28.33
#